data_AF-A0AAU7CR00-F1
#
_entry.id   AF-A0AAU7CR00-F1
#
_cell.length_a   1.000
_cell.length_b   1.000
_cell.length_c   1.000
_cell.angle_alpha   90.00
_cell.angle_beta   90.00
_cell.angle_gamma   90.00
#
_symmetry.space_group_name_H-M   'P 1'
#
loop_
_entity.id
_entity.type
_entity.pdbx_description
1 polymer ?
#
loop_
_entity_poly.entity_id
_entity_poly.type
_entity_poly.pdbx_seq_one_letter_code
_entity_poly.pdbx_strand_id
1 'polypeptide(L)'
;MVRSLWTRSSLRSLAWLTLVLSISLFAVYLFNPKARNYGGSTQGLRWLFWLIPFWLVFLPKGVEGGQERRWVRVLSLAALMVSVFSVGYALRAPWSHPWILDALEHMNMYSLKR
;
A
#
# COMPACT_ATOMS: atom_id res chain seq x y z
N MET A 1 -0.06 -23.73 25.13
CA MET A 1 0.24 -24.33 23.81
C MET A 1 -0.84 -23.89 22.82
N VAL A 2 -0.68 -22.73 22.17
CA VAL A 2 -1.65 -22.24 21.17
C VAL A 2 -1.44 -23.05 19.90
N ARG A 3 -2.38 -23.97 19.59
CA ARG A 3 -2.35 -24.72 18.33
C ARG A 3 -2.62 -23.77 17.17
N SER A 4 -1.75 -23.76 16.18
CA SER A 4 -1.95 -23.03 14.92
C SER A 4 -3.24 -23.50 14.26
N LEU A 5 -4.23 -22.61 14.16
CA LEU A 5 -5.51 -22.87 13.45
C LEU A 5 -5.35 -22.87 11.91
N TRP A 6 -4.14 -22.60 11.41
CA TRP A 6 -3.88 -22.44 9.99
C TRP A 6 -3.30 -23.71 9.38
N THR A 7 -3.94 -24.24 8.34
CA THR A 7 -3.37 -25.30 7.50
C THR A 7 -2.55 -24.66 6.38
N ARG A 8 -1.52 -25.35 5.86
CA ARG A 8 -0.72 -24.83 4.73
C ARG A 8 -1.59 -24.54 3.50
N SER A 9 -2.66 -25.30 3.31
CA SER A 9 -3.63 -25.10 2.22
C SER A 9 -4.42 -23.80 2.38
N SER A 10 -4.92 -23.51 3.59
CA SER A 10 -5.71 -22.28 3.82
C SER A 10 -4.86 -21.01 3.65
N LEU A 11 -3.60 -21.03 4.10
CA LEU A 11 -2.67 -19.91 3.89
C LEU A 11 -2.35 -19.70 2.40
N ARG A 12 -2.20 -20.78 1.63
CA ARG A 12 -1.95 -20.69 0.18
C ARG A 12 -3.14 -20.09 -0.57
N SER A 13 -4.36 -20.50 -0.23
CA SER A 13 -5.58 -19.91 -0.81
C SER A 13 -5.71 -18.43 -0.46
N LEU A 14 -5.41 -18.06 0.79
CA LEU A 14 -5.43 -16.66 1.23
C LEU A 14 -4.36 -15.82 0.50
N ALA A 15 -3.18 -16.38 0.24
CA ALA A 15 -2.13 -15.70 -0.52
C ALA A 15 -2.57 -15.43 -1.97
N TRP A 16 -3.17 -16.41 -2.63
CA TRP A 16 -3.72 -16.24 -3.98
C TRP A 16 -4.86 -15.22 -4.01
N LEU A 17 -5.78 -15.28 -3.05
CA LEU A 17 -6.85 -14.30 -2.91
C LEU A 17 -6.27 -12.89 -2.76
N THR A 18 -5.29 -12.72 -1.88
CA THR A 18 -4.62 -11.43 -1.64
C THR A 18 -3.96 -10.91 -2.91
N LEU A 19 -3.26 -11.77 -3.65
CA LEU A 19 -2.60 -11.41 -4.89
C LEU A 19 -3.60 -10.99 -5.97
N VAL A 20 -4.65 -11.79 -6.19
CA VAL A 20 -5.69 -11.51 -7.19
C VAL A 20 -6.39 -10.20 -6.85
N LEU A 21 -6.84 -10.01 -5.61
CA LEU A 21 -7.48 -8.76 -5.18
C LEU A 21 -6.56 -7.55 -5.37
N SER A 22 -5.27 -7.68 -5.02
CA SER A 22 -4.29 -6.61 -5.20
C SER A 22 -4.18 -6.23 -6.68
N ILE A 23 -3.97 -7.20 -7.56
CA ILE A 23 -3.84 -6.98 -9.01
C ILE A 23 -5.13 -6.38 -9.58
N SER A 24 -6.29 -6.92 -9.23
CA SER A 24 -7.58 -6.42 -9.70
C SER A 24 -7.82 -4.97 -9.29
N LEU A 25 -7.53 -4.59 -8.04
CA LEU A 25 -7.70 -3.21 -7.59
C LEU A 25 -6.69 -2.27 -8.26
N PHE A 26 -5.42 -2.68 -8.43
CA PHE A 26 -4.45 -1.90 -9.19
C PHE A 26 -4.88 -1.70 -10.64
N ALA A 27 -5.39 -2.74 -11.29
CA ALA A 27 -5.92 -2.65 -12.65
C ALA A 27 -7.09 -1.66 -12.73
N VAL A 28 -8.04 -1.72 -11.79
CA VAL A 28 -9.15 -0.75 -11.72
C VAL A 28 -8.62 0.67 -11.60
N TYR A 29 -7.65 0.94 -10.72
CA TYR A 29 -7.09 2.29 -10.56
C TYR A 29 -6.23 2.77 -11.74
N LEU A 30 -5.63 1.84 -12.48
CA LEU A 30 -4.85 2.16 -13.67
C LEU A 30 -5.76 2.49 -14.85
N PHE A 31 -6.79 1.67 -15.10
CA PHE A 31 -7.68 1.78 -16.26
C PHE A 31 -8.90 2.67 -16.02
N ASN A 32 -9.24 2.99 -14.77
CA ASN A 32 -10.34 3.89 -14.42
C ASN A 32 -9.87 5.05 -13.53
N PRO A 33 -9.28 6.11 -14.11
CA PRO A 33 -8.83 7.29 -13.36
C PRO A 33 -9.94 7.96 -12.55
N LYS A 34 -11.21 7.85 -12.98
CA LYS A 34 -12.37 8.41 -12.25
C LYS A 34 -12.62 7.67 -10.92
N ALA A 35 -12.20 6.41 -10.80
CA ALA A 35 -12.31 5.64 -9.56
C ALA A 35 -11.36 6.13 -8.44
N ARG A 36 -10.40 7.01 -8.76
CA ARG A 36 -9.38 7.46 -7.80
C ARG A 36 -9.94 8.31 -6.67
N ASN A 37 -11.01 9.08 -6.92
CA ASN A 37 -11.64 9.94 -5.92
C ASN A 37 -13.17 9.87 -6.05
N TYR A 38 -13.84 9.20 -5.11
CA TYR A 38 -15.31 9.24 -4.97
C TYR A 38 -15.74 10.63 -4.48
N GLY A 39 -15.59 11.65 -5.32
CA GLY A 39 -15.98 13.04 -5.03
C GLY A 39 -15.10 13.79 -4.01
N GLY A 40 -14.01 13.21 -3.50
CA GLY A 40 -13.11 13.88 -2.57
C GLY A 40 -11.73 13.21 -2.48
N SER A 41 -10.74 13.96 -2.00
CA SER A 41 -9.34 13.54 -1.92
C SER A 41 -9.04 12.69 -0.70
N THR A 42 -8.13 11.73 -0.83
CA THR A 42 -7.54 11.01 0.31
C THR A 42 -6.05 10.79 0.07
N GLN A 43 -5.31 10.58 1.14
CA GLN A 43 -3.86 10.37 1.13
C GLN A 43 -3.40 9.06 0.42
N GLY A 44 -4.32 8.24 -0.09
CA GLY A 44 -4.01 7.03 -0.83
C GLY A 44 -5.16 6.55 -1.71
N LEU A 45 -4.98 5.39 -2.34
CA LEU A 45 -6.03 4.73 -3.11
C LEU A 45 -7.00 4.05 -2.13
N ARG A 46 -8.19 4.63 -1.97
CA ARG A 46 -9.12 4.30 -0.89
C ARG A 46 -9.43 2.80 -0.74
N TRP A 47 -9.59 2.09 -1.85
CA TRP A 47 -9.90 0.66 -1.82
C TRP A 47 -8.71 -0.22 -1.40
N LEU A 48 -7.48 0.26 -1.60
CA LEU A 48 -6.30 -0.48 -1.18
C LEU A 48 -6.16 -0.54 0.35
N PHE A 49 -6.75 0.40 1.10
CA PHE A 49 -6.73 0.35 2.56
C PHE A 49 -7.39 -0.93 3.11
N TRP A 50 -8.39 -1.47 2.42
CA TRP A 50 -9.04 -2.73 2.80
C TRP A 50 -8.13 -3.96 2.62
N LEU A 51 -7.08 -3.85 1.81
CA LEU A 51 -6.11 -4.93 1.60
C LEU A 51 -4.97 -4.94 2.62
N ILE A 52 -4.83 -3.90 3.45
CA ILE A 52 -3.75 -3.80 4.44
C ILE A 52 -3.70 -5.03 5.37
N PRO A 53 -4.81 -5.51 5.97
CA PRO A 53 -4.74 -6.69 6.85
C PRO A 53 -4.20 -7.93 6.15
N PHE A 54 -4.57 -8.14 4.89
CA PHE A 54 -4.08 -9.25 4.08
C PHE A 54 -2.58 -9.12 3.81
N TRP A 55 -2.11 -7.93 3.45
CA TRP A 55 -0.68 -7.67 3.25
C TRP A 55 0.13 -7.88 4.53
N LEU A 56 -0.38 -7.43 5.69
CA LEU A 56 0.30 -7.60 6.98
C LEU A 56 0.47 -9.07 7.38
N VAL A 57 -0.47 -9.95 7.01
CA VAL A 57 -0.35 -11.40 7.27
C VAL A 57 0.83 -12.01 6.50
N PHE A 58 1.09 -11.56 5.27
CA PHE A 58 2.15 -12.11 4.41
C PHE A 58 3.47 -11.35 4.47
N LEU A 59 3.47 -10.11 4.97
CA LEU A 59 4.64 -9.24 5.02
C LEU A 59 5.85 -9.89 5.71
N PRO A 60 5.74 -10.54 6.89
CA PRO A 60 6.90 -11.14 7.55
C PRO A 60 7.58 -12.20 6.67
N LYS A 61 6.78 -13.06 6.02
CA LYS A 61 7.30 -14.11 5.14
C LYS A 61 7.89 -13.58 3.84
N GLY A 62 7.28 -12.52 3.28
CA GLY A 62 7.82 -11.85 2.10
C GLY A 62 9.17 -11.16 2.36
N VAL A 63 9.30 -10.54 3.53
CA VAL A 63 10.53 -9.84 3.93
C VAL A 63 11.63 -10.84 4.28
N GLU A 64 11.34 -11.87 5.11
CA GLU A 64 12.28 -12.92 5.54
C GLU A 64 12.98 -13.57 4.33
N GLY A 65 12.22 -13.98 3.31
CA GLY A 65 12.76 -14.71 2.16
C GLY A 65 13.74 -13.91 1.28
N GLY A 66 13.81 -12.59 1.47
CA GLY A 66 14.67 -11.71 0.67
C GLY A 66 15.84 -11.08 1.43
N GLN A 67 15.87 -11.15 2.77
CA GLN A 67 16.84 -10.38 3.58
C GLN A 67 18.30 -10.80 3.41
N GLU A 68 18.58 -12.00 2.89
CA GLU A 68 19.96 -12.44 2.57
C GLU A 68 20.62 -11.53 1.53
N ARG A 69 19.83 -10.91 0.66
CA ARG A 69 20.31 -10.01 -0.39
C ARG A 69 20.33 -8.58 0.14
N ARG A 70 21.54 -7.99 0.20
CA ARG A 70 21.74 -6.60 0.68
C ARG A 70 20.81 -5.59 0.02
N TRP A 71 20.57 -5.70 -1.29
CA TRP A 71 19.68 -4.78 -2.02
C TRP A 71 18.21 -4.90 -1.58
N VAL A 72 17.72 -6.10 -1.27
CA VAL A 72 16.33 -6.30 -0.79
C VAL A 72 16.18 -5.68 0.60
N ARG A 73 17.18 -5.82 1.46
CA ARG A 73 17.20 -5.19 2.77
C ARG A 73 17.17 -3.66 2.66
N VAL A 74 18.01 -3.08 1.81
CA VAL A 74 17.99 -1.63 1.55
C VAL A 74 16.65 -1.18 1.00
N LEU A 75 16.10 -1.90 0.02
CA LEU A 75 14.78 -1.59 -0.55
C LEU A 75 13.66 -1.66 0.48
N SER A 76 13.69 -2.68 1.37
CA SER A 76 12.71 -2.84 2.45
C SER A 76 12.78 -1.71 3.45
N LEU A 77 13.99 -1.28 3.84
CA LEU A 77 14.19 -0.13 4.73
C LEU A 77 13.78 1.18 4.07
N ALA A 78 14.09 1.38 2.79
CA ALA A 78 13.64 2.55 2.03
C ALA A 78 12.11 2.60 1.94
N ALA A 79 11.46 1.48 1.62
CA ALA A 79 10.00 1.37 1.58
C ALA A 79 9.38 1.66 2.96
N LEU A 80 9.99 1.16 4.05
CA LEU A 80 9.55 1.45 5.41
C LEU A 80 9.66 2.94 5.75
N MET A 81 10.77 3.59 5.39
CA MET A 81 10.97 5.02 5.58
C MET A 81 9.90 5.84 4.86
N VAL A 82 9.63 5.52 3.58
CA VAL A 82 8.57 6.17 2.80
C VAL A 82 7.19 5.95 3.43
N SER A 83 6.93 4.74 3.94
CA SER A 83 5.68 4.41 4.64
C SER A 83 5.48 5.27 5.90
N VAL A 84 6.49 5.32 6.78
CA VAL A 84 6.45 6.12 8.02
C VAL A 84 6.25 7.60 7.70
N PHE A 85 6.98 8.13 6.72
CA PHE A 85 6.82 9.52 6.29
C PHE A 85 5.41 9.81 5.75
N SER A 86 4.88 8.92 4.92
CA SER A 86 3.55 9.05 4.33
C SER A 86 2.45 9.04 5.41
N VAL A 87 2.56 8.14 6.40
CA VAL A 87 1.66 8.12 7.55
C VAL A 87 1.79 9.39 8.38
N GLY A 88 3.01 9.81 8.71
CA GLY A 88 3.27 11.03 9.46
C GLY A 88 2.69 12.29 8.80
N TYR A 89 2.76 12.38 7.47
CA TYR A 89 2.12 13.45 6.71
C TYR A 89 0.59 13.39 6.82
N ALA A 90 0.02 12.19 6.64
CA ALA A 90 -1.43 11.95 6.67
C ALA A 90 -2.06 12.24 8.04
N LEU A 91 -1.32 12.16 9.14
CA LEU A 91 -1.81 12.49 10.49
C LEU A 91 -2.33 13.93 10.60
N ARG A 92 -1.84 14.86 9.78
CA ARG A 92 -2.29 16.27 9.81
C ARG A 92 -3.64 16.47 9.13
N ALA A 93 -3.86 15.78 8.01
CA ALA A 93 -5.07 15.90 7.21
C ALA A 93 -5.28 14.64 6.35
N PRO A 94 -5.95 13.60 6.86
CA PRO A 94 -6.08 12.31 6.16
C PRO A 94 -6.94 12.39 4.87
N TRP A 95 -7.82 13.38 4.81
CA TRP A 95 -8.74 13.63 3.68
C TRP A 95 -8.23 14.73 2.75
N SER A 96 -6.91 14.76 2.52
CA SER A 96 -6.25 15.72 1.63
C SER A 96 -5.34 15.00 0.62
N HIS A 97 -4.66 15.77 -0.23
CA HIS A 97 -3.75 15.23 -1.23
C HIS A 97 -2.48 14.63 -0.58
N PRO A 98 -1.97 13.51 -1.08
CA PRO A 98 -0.70 12.96 -0.63
C PRO A 98 0.46 13.94 -0.80
N TRP A 99 1.42 13.87 0.13
CA TRP A 99 2.60 14.74 0.16
C TRP A 99 3.31 14.87 -1.18
N ILE A 100 3.32 13.80 -1.99
CA ILE A 100 3.99 13.80 -3.29
C ILE A 100 3.24 14.65 -4.32
N LEU A 101 1.90 14.69 -4.26
CA LEU A 101 1.11 15.57 -5.11
C LEU A 101 1.31 17.03 -4.71
N ASP A 102 1.33 17.32 -3.41
CA ASP A 102 1.61 18.66 -2.91
C ASP A 102 3.05 19.08 -3.29
N ALA A 103 4.03 18.18 -3.19
CA ALA A 103 5.40 18.45 -3.62
C ALA A 103 5.50 18.74 -5.12
N LEU A 104 4.79 17.98 -5.97
CA LEU A 104 4.72 18.22 -7.41
C LEU A 104 4.06 19.57 -7.73
N GLU A 105 3.05 19.99 -6.96
CA GLU A 105 2.46 21.33 -7.06
C GLU A 105 3.46 22.43 -6.70
N HIS A 106 4.20 22.27 -5.60
CA HIS A 106 5.25 23.22 -5.20
C HIS A 106 6.39 23.33 -6.23
N MET A 107 6.68 22.24 -6.95
CA MET A 107 7.67 22.22 -8.03
C MET A 107 7.12 22.74 -9.38
N ASN A 108 5.89 23.25 -9.42
CA ASN A 108 5.18 23.67 -10.64
C ASN A 108 5.05 22.57 -11.72
N MET A 109 5.08 21.30 -11.32
CA MET A 109 4.97 20.15 -12.22
C MET A 109 3.53 19.65 -12.37
N TYR A 110 2.65 20.01 -11.44
CA TYR A 110 1.25 19.58 -11.41
C TYR A 110 0.38 20.65 -10.75
N SER A 111 -0.86 20.83 -11.18
CA SER A 111 -1.81 21.75 -10.53
C SER A 111 -2.92 20.95 -9.87
N LEU A 112 -3.10 21.13 -8.55
CA LEU A 112 -4.13 20.44 -7.80
C LEU A 112 -5.43 21.23 -7.85
N LYS A 113 -6.53 20.51 -8.14
CA LYS A 113 -7.87 21.06 -8.02
C LYS A 113 -8.39 20.75 -6.61
N ARG A 114 -8.57 21.80 -5.81
CA ARG A 114 -9.05 21.73 -4.42
C ARG A 114 -10.56 21.76 -4.35
#